data_AF-A0A1I2VJT8-F1
#
_entry.id   AF-A0A1I2VJT8-F1
#
_cell.length_a   1.000
_cell.length_b   1.000
_cell.length_c   1.000
_cell.angle_alpha   90.00
_cell.angle_beta   90.00
_cell.angle_gamma   90.00
#
_symmetry.space_group_name_H-M   'P 1'
#
loop_
_entity.id
_entity.type
_entity.pdbx_description
1 polymer ?
#
loop_
_entity_poly.entity_id
_entity_poly.type
_entity_poly.pdbx_seq_one_letter_code
_entity_poly.pdbx_strand_id
1 'polypeptide(L)'
;MTEPDDSAARLAALESDNARLRRLLDKVGLHDGLRHGLRDTVAMLRAVIHQSAETTENIATYVTHLDGRLEALMRARTAIDAVGEVSLHTMVSDALQLHLVREGDGATISGPRILLRQKAAQLMALALYELASNAIEHGELGGALGRVAVAWTVADGGSAEPLLTLEWKETGATVTPPTRTGFGTRVLERTLAYELEAQTVLAYEPNGLRCTIRIPLSARIGHVVAEAPSPLDASSPLDELLEGP
;
A
#
# COMPACT_ATOMS: atom_id res chain seq x y z
N MET A 1 2.74 -35.88 -19.24
CA MET A 1 2.31 -36.79 -18.15
C MET A 1 3.28 -36.53 -17.01
N THR A 2 3.04 -35.46 -16.26
CA THR A 2 3.91 -34.95 -15.19
C THR A 2 3.31 -35.44 -13.87
N GLU A 3 4.13 -36.08 -13.04
CA GLU A 3 3.67 -36.92 -11.93
C GLU A 3 2.94 -36.12 -10.82
N PRO A 4 1.75 -36.57 -10.39
CA PRO A 4 1.00 -35.97 -9.28
C PRO A 4 1.67 -36.14 -7.90
N ASP A 5 2.66 -37.04 -7.78
CA ASP A 5 3.30 -37.42 -6.52
C ASP A 5 4.32 -36.36 -6.00
N ASP A 6 5.05 -35.71 -6.92
CA ASP A 6 6.03 -34.66 -6.58
C ASP A 6 5.36 -33.38 -6.07
N SER A 7 4.13 -33.11 -6.55
CA SER A 7 3.35 -31.95 -6.12
C SER A 7 2.77 -32.13 -4.70
N ALA A 8 2.33 -33.35 -4.38
CA ALA A 8 1.86 -33.68 -3.03
C ALA A 8 3.00 -33.66 -2.00
N ALA A 9 4.18 -34.17 -2.37
CA ALA A 9 5.37 -34.13 -1.53
C ALA A 9 5.85 -32.70 -1.26
N ARG A 10 5.85 -31.83 -2.28
CA ARG A 10 6.15 -30.40 -2.13
C ARG A 10 5.15 -29.67 -1.24
N LEU A 11 3.85 -29.96 -1.37
CA LEU A 11 2.82 -29.36 -0.52
C LEU A 11 3.00 -29.75 0.95
N ALA A 12 3.26 -31.03 1.24
CA ALA A 12 3.52 -31.51 2.60
C ALA A 12 4.79 -30.89 3.20
N ALA A 13 5.84 -30.70 2.41
CA ALA A 13 7.06 -30.02 2.85
C ALA A 13 6.80 -28.55 3.21
N LEU A 14 6.03 -27.84 2.37
CA LEU A 14 5.59 -26.46 2.61
C LEU A 14 4.73 -26.33 3.88
N GLU A 15 3.82 -27.27 4.12
CA GLU A 15 2.98 -27.31 5.33
C GLU A 15 3.82 -27.56 6.61
N SER A 16 4.80 -28.46 6.52
CA SER A 16 5.72 -28.77 7.62
C SER A 16 6.60 -27.57 7.98
N ASP A 17 7.18 -26.89 6.99
CA ASP A 17 7.95 -25.67 7.21
C ASP A 17 7.06 -24.56 7.78
N ASN A 18 5.80 -24.49 7.38
CA ASN A 18 4.84 -23.56 7.97
C ASN A 18 4.59 -23.84 9.46
N ALA A 19 4.37 -25.10 9.80
CA ALA A 19 4.17 -25.52 11.19
C ALA A 19 5.43 -25.29 12.03
N ARG A 20 6.62 -25.36 11.42
CA ARG A 20 7.90 -25.06 12.07
C ARG A 20 8.07 -23.56 12.32
N LEU A 21 7.78 -22.72 11.33
CA LEU A 21 7.80 -21.27 11.49
C LEU A 21 6.83 -20.83 12.59
N ARG A 22 5.59 -21.34 12.61
CA ARG A 22 4.61 -21.06 13.68
C ARG A 22 5.17 -21.39 15.07
N ARG A 23 5.78 -22.56 15.23
CA ARG A 23 6.40 -22.98 16.51
C ARG A 23 7.58 -22.12 16.92
N LEU A 24 8.36 -21.60 15.97
CA LEU A 24 9.46 -20.67 16.27
C LEU A 24 8.90 -19.31 16.71
N LEU A 25 7.87 -18.80 16.05
CA LEU A 25 7.20 -17.55 16.40
C LEU A 25 6.51 -17.64 17.77
N ASP A 26 6.02 -18.83 18.16
CA ASP A 26 5.42 -19.08 19.47
C ASP A 26 6.46 -19.18 20.61
N LYS A 27 7.71 -19.52 20.32
CA LYS A 27 8.79 -19.66 21.31
C LYS A 27 9.48 -18.36 21.67
N VAL A 28 9.45 -17.35 20.81
CA VAL A 28 9.99 -16.02 21.12
C VAL A 28 8.95 -15.31 22.00
N GLY A 29 9.29 -15.05 23.27
CA GLY A 29 8.40 -14.45 24.28
C GLY A 29 7.99 -13.00 23.97
N LEU A 30 7.28 -12.80 22.87
CA LEU A 30 6.76 -11.52 22.40
C LEU A 30 5.41 -11.24 23.07
N HIS A 31 5.21 -9.99 23.52
CA HIS A 31 3.91 -9.52 24.01
C HIS A 31 2.81 -9.79 22.97
N ASP A 32 1.57 -10.04 23.41
CA ASP A 32 0.49 -10.54 22.53
C ASP A 32 0.19 -9.63 21.33
N GLY A 33 0.33 -8.31 21.48
CA GLY A 33 0.20 -7.36 20.36
C GLY A 33 1.27 -7.53 19.27
N LEU A 34 2.54 -7.68 19.66
CA LEU A 34 3.65 -7.93 18.71
C LEU A 34 3.51 -9.31 18.04
N ARG A 35 3.05 -10.30 18.80
CA ARG A 35 2.81 -11.66 18.29
C ARG A 35 1.67 -11.69 17.28
N HIS A 36 0.60 -10.94 17.53
CA HIS A 36 -0.51 -10.80 16.59
C HIS A 36 -0.03 -10.14 15.30
N GLY A 37 0.66 -9.00 15.40
CA GLY A 37 1.18 -8.31 14.21
C GLY A 37 2.17 -9.14 13.39
N LEU A 38 3.00 -9.95 14.05
CA LEU A 38 3.92 -10.88 13.38
C LEU A 38 3.18 -12.02 12.66
N ARG A 39 2.15 -12.60 13.27
CA ARG A 39 1.29 -13.60 12.61
C ARG A 39 0.55 -13.02 11.42
N ASP A 40 0.04 -11.79 11.53
CA ASP A 40 -0.64 -11.10 10.44
C ASP A 40 0.30 -10.87 9.25
N THR A 41 1.55 -10.48 9.53
CA THR A 41 2.56 -10.28 8.49
C THR A 41 2.91 -11.60 7.79
N VAL A 42 3.12 -12.68 8.53
CA VAL A 42 3.41 -13.99 7.94
C VAL A 42 2.23 -14.52 7.11
N ALA A 43 1.01 -14.32 7.58
CA ALA A 43 -0.19 -14.67 6.80
C ALA A 43 -0.26 -13.88 5.49
N MET A 44 0.04 -12.57 5.55
CA MET A 44 0.11 -11.72 4.36
C MET A 44 1.19 -12.18 3.39
N LEU A 45 2.43 -12.42 3.86
CA LEU A 45 3.53 -12.90 3.03
C LEU A 45 3.17 -14.21 2.32
N ARG A 46 2.55 -15.15 3.03
CA ARG A 46 2.06 -16.40 2.42
C ARG A 46 1.00 -16.15 1.34
N ALA A 47 0.03 -15.27 1.61
CA ALA A 47 -0.99 -14.92 0.64
C ALA A 47 -0.37 -14.31 -0.61
N VAL A 48 0.61 -13.42 -0.46
CA VAL A 48 1.37 -12.83 -1.56
C VAL A 48 2.10 -13.88 -2.38
N ILE A 49 2.82 -14.81 -1.74
CA ILE A 49 3.55 -15.89 -2.42
C ILE A 49 2.59 -16.75 -3.25
N HIS A 50 1.51 -17.25 -2.62
CA HIS A 50 0.57 -18.13 -3.30
C HIS A 50 -0.19 -17.42 -4.43
N GLN A 51 -0.69 -16.22 -4.20
CA GLN A 51 -1.46 -15.49 -5.21
C GLN A 51 -0.57 -15.02 -6.37
N SER A 52 0.70 -14.67 -6.10
CA SER A 52 1.66 -14.34 -7.15
C SER A 52 1.86 -15.54 -8.08
N ALA A 53 2.01 -16.75 -7.52
CA ALA A 53 2.23 -17.97 -8.29
C ALA A 53 1.03 -18.36 -9.17
N GLU A 54 -0.20 -18.07 -8.73
CA GLU A 54 -1.43 -18.34 -9.52
C GLU A 54 -1.57 -17.43 -10.75
N THR A 55 -0.90 -16.27 -10.75
CA THR A 55 -1.17 -15.20 -11.73
C THR A 55 -0.10 -15.06 -12.81
N THR A 56 0.99 -15.84 -12.74
CA THR A 56 2.15 -15.67 -13.63
C THR A 56 2.45 -16.95 -14.43
N GLU A 57 2.75 -16.79 -15.72
CA GLU A 57 3.07 -17.90 -16.63
C GLU A 57 4.58 -18.19 -16.73
N ASN A 58 5.42 -17.24 -16.29
CA ASN A 58 6.88 -17.31 -16.35
C ASN A 58 7.52 -17.16 -14.96
N ILE A 59 8.40 -18.09 -14.61
CA ILE A 59 9.13 -18.11 -13.33
C ILE A 59 9.96 -16.83 -13.11
N ALA A 60 10.62 -16.31 -14.14
CA ALA A 60 11.44 -15.10 -14.01
C ALA A 60 10.60 -13.88 -13.63
N THR A 61 9.48 -13.69 -14.34
CA THR A 61 8.50 -12.64 -14.04
C THR A 61 7.92 -12.80 -12.64
N TYR A 62 7.60 -14.05 -12.24
CA TYR A 62 7.11 -14.35 -10.89
C TYR A 62 8.09 -13.93 -9.80
N VAL A 63 9.37 -14.29 -9.94
CA VAL A 63 10.41 -13.93 -8.96
C VAL A 63 10.54 -12.42 -8.84
N THR A 64 10.64 -11.70 -9.97
CA THR A 64 10.78 -10.23 -9.97
C THR A 64 9.61 -9.55 -9.27
N HIS A 65 8.37 -9.91 -9.60
CA HIS A 65 7.22 -9.28 -8.94
C HIS A 65 7.09 -9.69 -7.47
N LEU A 66 7.39 -10.95 -7.13
CA LEU A 66 7.36 -11.41 -5.75
C LEU A 66 8.35 -10.63 -4.89
N ASP A 67 9.59 -10.47 -5.36
CA ASP A 67 10.63 -9.74 -4.61
C ASP A 67 10.20 -8.30 -4.34
N GLY A 68 9.66 -7.58 -5.33
CA GLY A 68 9.19 -6.21 -5.10
C GLY A 68 7.98 -6.12 -4.16
N ARG A 69 7.04 -7.09 -4.22
CA ARG A 69 5.92 -7.18 -3.25
C ARG A 69 6.41 -7.43 -1.83
N LEU A 70 7.40 -8.30 -1.67
CA LEU A 70 8.01 -8.60 -0.38
C LEU A 70 8.76 -7.37 0.16
N GLU A 71 9.49 -6.66 -0.70
CA GLU A 71 10.18 -5.43 -0.32
C GLU A 71 9.19 -4.36 0.16
N ALA A 72 8.11 -4.12 -0.58
CA ALA A 72 7.06 -3.17 -0.19
C ALA A 72 6.45 -3.51 1.19
N LEU A 73 6.15 -4.79 1.44
CA LEU A 73 5.66 -5.25 2.74
C LEU A 73 6.68 -5.07 3.87
N MET A 74 7.96 -5.38 3.61
CA MET A 74 9.01 -5.28 4.62
C MET A 74 9.31 -3.81 4.99
N ARG A 75 9.26 -2.89 4.02
CA ARG A 75 9.37 -1.44 4.29
C ARG A 75 8.23 -0.95 5.18
N ALA A 76 6.99 -1.28 4.82
CA ALA A 76 5.82 -0.94 5.65
C ALA A 76 5.95 -1.55 7.06
N ARG A 77 6.36 -2.81 7.17
CA ARG A 77 6.56 -3.49 8.44
C ARG A 77 7.62 -2.81 9.32
N THR A 78 8.74 -2.43 8.73
CA THR A 78 9.83 -1.76 9.45
C THR A 78 9.38 -0.40 9.99
N ALA A 79 8.60 0.35 9.21
CA ALA A 79 8.01 1.61 9.67
C ALA A 79 7.01 1.37 10.83
N ILE A 80 6.15 0.36 10.72
CA ILE A 80 5.21 -0.03 11.79
C ILE A 80 5.95 -0.43 13.06
N ASP A 81 7.01 -1.22 12.97
CA ASP A 81 7.76 -1.67 14.15
C ASP A 81 8.48 -0.51 14.86
N ALA A 82 8.83 0.56 14.14
CA ALA A 82 9.52 1.73 14.69
C ALA A 82 8.57 2.70 15.41
N VAL A 83 7.40 2.99 14.82
CA VAL A 83 6.51 4.08 15.28
C VAL A 83 5.04 3.66 15.47
N GLY A 84 4.67 2.43 15.12
CA GLY A 84 3.32 1.86 15.28
C GLY A 84 2.35 2.18 14.13
N GLU A 85 2.56 3.28 13.41
CA GLU A 85 1.72 3.76 12.32
C GLU A 85 2.58 4.35 11.19
N VAL A 86 2.05 4.41 9.98
CA VAL A 86 2.82 4.84 8.80
C VAL A 86 2.09 5.96 8.07
N SER A 87 2.83 7.00 7.66
CA SER A 87 2.27 8.07 6.86
C SER A 87 1.91 7.59 5.45
N LEU A 88 0.69 7.88 5.00
CA LEU A 88 0.26 7.57 3.64
C LEU A 88 1.16 8.25 2.59
N HIS A 89 1.60 9.50 2.84
CA HIS A 89 2.54 10.19 1.96
C HIS A 89 3.85 9.42 1.81
N THR A 90 4.44 8.99 2.93
CA THR A 90 5.68 8.19 2.91
C THR A 90 5.48 6.89 2.14
N MET A 91 4.36 6.21 2.33
CA MET A 91 4.08 4.96 1.59
C MET A 91 3.96 5.17 0.08
N VAL A 92 3.32 6.25 -0.36
CA VAL A 92 3.24 6.60 -1.79
C VAL A 92 4.63 6.92 -2.33
N SER A 93 5.41 7.73 -1.60
CA SER A 93 6.78 8.08 -1.98
C SER A 93 7.67 6.84 -2.10
N ASP A 94 7.61 5.93 -1.11
CA ASP A 94 8.40 4.69 -1.09
C ASP A 94 8.04 3.78 -2.26
N ALA A 95 6.75 3.62 -2.58
CA ALA A 95 6.28 2.80 -3.71
C ALA A 95 6.79 3.35 -5.05
N LEU A 96 6.77 4.67 -5.24
CA LEU A 96 7.29 5.32 -6.45
C LEU A 96 8.82 5.20 -6.54
N GLN A 97 9.54 5.34 -5.42
CA GLN A 97 10.99 5.24 -5.37
C GLN A 97 11.53 3.85 -5.70
N LEU A 98 10.77 2.77 -5.41
CA LEU A 98 11.13 1.40 -5.83
C LEU A 98 11.31 1.30 -7.35
N HIS A 99 10.65 2.19 -8.10
CA HIS A 99 10.74 2.28 -9.55
C HIS A 99 11.49 3.54 -10.03
N LEU A 100 12.30 4.15 -9.17
CA LEU A 100 13.13 5.33 -9.44
C LEU A 100 12.34 6.59 -9.83
N VAL A 101 11.05 6.63 -9.57
CA VAL A 101 10.21 7.81 -9.80
C VAL A 101 10.28 8.72 -8.58
N ARG A 102 10.63 9.99 -8.80
CA ARG A 102 10.76 10.99 -7.74
C ARG A 102 9.63 12.00 -7.75
N GLU A 103 9.20 12.36 -6.54
CA GLU A 103 8.31 13.50 -6.32
C GLU A 103 8.96 14.79 -6.86
N GLY A 104 8.20 15.54 -7.66
CA GLY A 104 8.65 16.78 -8.33
C GLY A 104 9.29 16.58 -9.71
N ASP A 105 9.72 15.37 -10.07
CA ASP A 105 10.38 15.08 -11.36
C ASP A 105 9.47 14.27 -12.30
N GLY A 106 8.80 13.25 -11.76
CA GLY A 106 7.85 12.40 -12.50
C GLY A 106 6.55 12.12 -11.74
N ALA A 107 6.46 12.55 -10.48
CA ALA A 107 5.27 12.35 -9.66
C ALA A 107 4.89 13.60 -8.85
N THR A 108 3.59 13.78 -8.60
CA THR A 108 3.07 14.71 -7.59
C THR A 108 2.32 13.93 -6.52
N ILE A 109 2.53 14.29 -5.26
CA ILE A 109 1.90 13.65 -4.10
C ILE A 109 1.26 14.74 -3.26
N SER A 110 -0.04 14.63 -2.96
CA SER A 110 -0.73 15.65 -2.17
C SER A 110 -1.90 15.12 -1.35
N GLY A 111 -2.13 15.73 -0.20
CA GLY A 111 -3.28 15.41 0.66
C GLY A 111 -3.00 15.73 2.12
N PRO A 112 -4.01 15.65 3.00
CA PRO A 112 -3.83 15.86 4.43
C PRO A 112 -2.91 14.79 5.02
N ARG A 113 -2.22 15.12 6.12
CA ARG A 113 -1.36 14.16 6.82
C ARG A 113 -2.22 13.06 7.44
N ILE A 114 -2.10 11.83 6.92
CA ILE A 114 -2.80 10.64 7.43
C ILE A 114 -1.77 9.63 7.92
N LEU A 115 -2.02 9.08 9.11
CA LEU A 115 -1.31 7.93 9.64
C LEU A 115 -2.20 6.70 9.54
N LEU A 116 -1.72 5.65 8.89
CA LEU A 116 -2.37 4.36 8.76
C LEU A 116 -1.82 3.38 9.80
N ARG A 117 -2.73 2.59 10.38
CA ARG A 117 -2.39 1.52 11.31
C ARG A 117 -1.93 0.27 10.59
N GLN A 118 -1.27 -0.60 11.32
CA GLN A 118 -0.58 -1.79 10.83
C GLN A 118 -1.25 -2.50 9.63
N LYS A 119 -2.48 -2.98 9.79
CA LYS A 119 -3.15 -3.77 8.75
C LYS A 119 -3.44 -2.95 7.48
N ALA A 120 -3.94 -1.72 7.66
CA ALA A 120 -4.22 -0.82 6.55
C ALA A 120 -2.92 -0.41 5.84
N ALA A 121 -1.86 -0.11 6.59
CA ALA A 121 -0.55 0.24 6.05
C ALA A 121 0.04 -0.91 5.21
N GLN A 122 -0.03 -2.16 5.66
CA GLN A 122 0.47 -3.30 4.88
C GLN A 122 -0.28 -3.53 3.58
N LEU A 123 -1.61 -3.44 3.61
CA LEU A 123 -2.45 -3.61 2.43
C LEU A 123 -2.30 -2.47 1.43
N MET A 124 -2.23 -1.23 1.93
CA MET A 124 -1.98 -0.07 1.09
C MET A 124 -0.58 -0.07 0.50
N ALA A 125 0.44 -0.57 1.21
CA ALA A 125 1.79 -0.73 0.64
C ALA A 125 1.80 -1.65 -0.58
N LEU A 126 1.09 -2.79 -0.51
CA LEU A 126 0.91 -3.67 -1.66
C LEU A 126 0.14 -2.99 -2.78
N ALA A 127 -0.99 -2.36 -2.49
CA ALA A 127 -1.80 -1.68 -3.51
C ALA A 127 -1.02 -0.60 -4.25
N LEU A 128 -0.26 0.22 -3.53
CA LEU A 128 0.58 1.28 -4.08
C LEU A 128 1.74 0.73 -4.90
N TYR A 129 2.39 -0.34 -4.43
CA TYR A 129 3.41 -1.04 -5.19
C TYR A 129 2.86 -1.56 -6.52
N GLU A 130 1.68 -2.18 -6.53
CA GLU A 130 1.09 -2.71 -7.76
C GLU A 130 0.69 -1.61 -8.74
N LEU A 131 0.19 -0.46 -8.24
CA LEU A 131 -0.05 0.71 -9.08
C LEU A 131 1.25 1.26 -9.67
N ALA A 132 2.31 1.37 -8.87
CA ALA A 132 3.62 1.84 -9.34
C ALA A 132 4.27 0.88 -10.35
N SER A 133 4.20 -0.42 -10.11
CA SER A 133 4.71 -1.46 -11.03
C SER A 133 3.97 -1.41 -12.36
N ASN A 134 2.62 -1.33 -12.32
CA ASN A 134 1.80 -1.25 -13.53
C ASN A 134 2.08 0.02 -14.34
N ALA A 135 2.26 1.16 -13.67
CA ALA A 135 2.66 2.41 -14.33
C ALA A 135 3.95 2.23 -15.15
N ILE A 136 4.94 1.53 -14.62
CA ILE A 136 6.22 1.31 -15.30
C ILE A 136 6.09 0.30 -16.44
N GLU A 137 5.39 -0.81 -16.21
CA GLU A 137 5.27 -1.92 -17.16
C GLU A 137 4.31 -1.64 -18.31
N HIS A 138 3.27 -0.84 -18.06
CA HIS A 138 2.17 -0.61 -19.01
C HIS A 138 1.94 0.86 -19.34
N GLY A 139 2.38 1.78 -18.48
CA GLY A 139 2.03 3.20 -18.52
C GLY A 139 3.14 4.12 -19.03
N GLU A 140 4.12 3.63 -19.80
CA GLU A 140 5.27 4.43 -20.33
C GLU A 140 5.92 5.33 -19.27
N LEU A 141 5.81 5.00 -17.97
CA LEU A 141 6.28 5.87 -16.90
C LEU A 141 7.82 5.92 -16.83
N GLY A 142 8.49 4.97 -17.47
CA GLY A 142 9.93 4.99 -17.75
C GLY A 142 10.31 5.81 -18.99
N GLY A 143 9.34 6.32 -19.76
CA GLY A 143 9.53 7.23 -20.89
C GLY A 143 9.46 8.69 -20.48
N ALA A 144 10.02 9.60 -21.29
CA ALA A 144 10.21 11.01 -20.95
C ALA A 144 8.92 11.84 -20.72
N LEU A 145 7.73 11.27 -20.96
CA LEU A 145 6.44 11.97 -20.91
C LEU A 145 5.46 11.41 -19.87
N GLY A 146 5.74 10.24 -19.28
CA GLY A 146 4.86 9.62 -18.28
C GLY A 146 4.90 10.38 -16.95
N ARG A 147 3.73 10.69 -16.38
CA ARG A 147 3.62 11.34 -15.05
C ARG A 147 2.55 10.67 -14.20
N VAL A 148 2.81 10.55 -12.90
CA VAL A 148 1.83 10.12 -11.88
C VAL A 148 1.41 11.31 -11.03
N ALA A 149 0.11 11.47 -10.82
CA ALA A 149 -0.42 12.33 -9.77
C ALA A 149 -1.15 11.46 -8.75
N VAL A 150 -0.73 11.54 -7.50
CA VAL A 150 -1.41 10.89 -6.37
C VAL A 150 -1.93 11.98 -5.45
N ALA A 151 -3.25 11.98 -5.27
CA ALA A 151 -3.91 12.94 -4.39
C ALA A 151 -4.89 12.22 -3.47
N TRP A 152 -5.05 12.66 -2.24
CA TRP A 152 -6.12 12.17 -1.38
C TRP A 152 -6.80 13.26 -0.58
N THR A 153 -8.05 12.99 -0.23
CA THR A 153 -8.88 13.84 0.61
C THR A 153 -9.59 13.02 1.67
N VAL A 154 -9.99 13.69 2.75
CA VAL A 154 -10.85 13.12 3.79
C VAL A 154 -12.06 14.00 3.91
N ALA A 155 -13.24 13.41 3.75
CA ALA A 155 -14.51 14.11 3.86
C ALA A 155 -15.44 13.36 4.82
N ASP A 156 -16.29 14.10 5.54
CA ASP A 156 -17.37 13.48 6.30
C ASP A 156 -18.34 12.82 5.32
N GLY A 157 -18.36 11.48 5.31
CA GLY A 157 -19.11 10.68 4.34
C GLY A 157 -20.61 10.58 4.62
N GLY A 158 -21.15 11.39 5.54
CA GLY A 158 -22.52 11.27 6.05
C GLY A 158 -22.79 9.99 6.88
N SER A 159 -21.75 9.21 7.18
CA SER A 159 -21.78 8.02 8.04
C SER A 159 -21.11 8.32 9.39
N ALA A 160 -20.98 7.32 10.25
CA ALA A 160 -20.28 7.45 11.53
C ALA A 160 -18.76 7.68 11.38
N GLU A 161 -18.18 7.43 10.21
CA GLU A 161 -16.74 7.47 9.97
C GLU A 161 -16.40 8.35 8.76
N PRO A 162 -15.32 9.16 8.82
CA PRO A 162 -14.89 9.94 7.67
C PRO A 162 -14.44 9.04 6.52
N LEU A 163 -14.55 9.51 5.28
CA LEU A 163 -14.17 8.76 4.08
C LEU A 163 -12.85 9.27 3.52
N LEU A 164 -11.84 8.42 3.51
CA LEU A 164 -10.58 8.65 2.78
C LEU A 164 -10.79 8.29 1.30
N THR A 165 -10.55 9.25 0.41
CA THR A 165 -10.52 9.00 -1.05
C THR A 165 -9.12 9.27 -1.57
N LEU A 166 -8.44 8.23 -2.04
CA LEU A 166 -7.17 8.32 -2.76
C LEU A 166 -7.43 8.19 -4.26
N GLU A 167 -6.90 9.14 -5.02
CA GLU A 167 -6.85 9.12 -6.48
C GLU A 167 -5.40 8.95 -6.93
N TRP A 168 -5.16 7.93 -7.74
CA TRP A 168 -3.93 7.72 -8.49
C TRP A 168 -4.24 7.93 -9.97
N LYS A 169 -3.53 8.86 -10.60
CA LYS A 169 -3.74 9.23 -11.99
C LYS A 169 -2.43 9.18 -12.76
N GLU A 170 -2.38 8.33 -13.77
CA GLU A 170 -1.30 8.26 -14.74
C GLU A 170 -1.66 9.10 -15.96
N THR A 171 -0.67 9.76 -16.54
CA THR A 171 -0.81 10.52 -17.78
C THR A 171 0.39 10.30 -18.68
N GLY A 172 0.18 10.38 -20.00
CA GLY A 172 1.26 10.28 -20.99
C GLY A 172 1.42 8.90 -21.62
N ALA A 173 0.47 7.98 -21.38
CA ALA A 173 0.51 6.64 -21.93
C ALA A 173 -0.88 6.13 -22.34
N THR A 174 -0.91 5.34 -23.40
CA THR A 174 -2.12 4.61 -23.78
C THR A 174 -2.18 3.31 -22.99
N VAL A 175 -3.01 3.28 -21.95
CA VAL A 175 -3.21 2.06 -21.16
C VAL A 175 -4.40 1.30 -21.74
N THR A 176 -4.19 0.04 -22.10
CA THR A 176 -5.28 -0.87 -22.46
C THR A 176 -5.71 -1.68 -21.24
N PRO A 177 -7.02 -1.89 -21.04
CA PRO A 177 -7.49 -2.75 -19.96
C PRO A 177 -6.84 -4.15 -20.06
N PRO A 178 -6.29 -4.70 -18.97
CA PRO A 178 -5.69 -6.02 -19.01
C PRO A 178 -6.78 -7.06 -19.32
N THR A 179 -6.47 -8.01 -20.20
CA THR A 179 -7.38 -9.11 -20.56
C THR A 179 -7.47 -10.19 -19.48
N ARG A 180 -6.59 -10.14 -18.48
CA ARG A 180 -6.50 -11.08 -17.36
C ARG A 180 -6.37 -10.34 -16.04
N THR A 181 -7.01 -10.87 -15.00
CA THR A 181 -6.87 -10.37 -13.64
C THR A 181 -5.58 -10.88 -13.01
N GLY A 182 -4.56 -10.02 -12.92
CA GLY A 182 -3.31 -10.30 -12.21
C GLY A 182 -3.43 -10.13 -10.69
N PHE A 183 -2.31 -10.31 -9.98
CA PHE A 183 -2.24 -10.10 -8.53
C PHE A 183 -2.63 -8.67 -8.13
N GLY A 184 -2.12 -7.65 -8.84
CA GLY A 184 -2.41 -6.25 -8.52
C GLY A 184 -3.89 -5.90 -8.57
N THR A 185 -4.60 -6.31 -9.63
CA THR A 185 -6.05 -6.14 -9.74
C THR A 185 -6.78 -6.87 -8.60
N ARG A 186 -6.32 -8.06 -8.20
CA ARG A 186 -6.91 -8.80 -7.08
C ARG A 186 -6.74 -8.08 -5.75
N VAL A 187 -5.56 -7.52 -5.49
CA VAL A 187 -5.32 -6.70 -4.29
C VAL A 187 -6.26 -5.50 -4.29
N LEU A 188 -6.25 -4.73 -5.38
CA LEU A 188 -7.01 -3.49 -5.53
C LEU A 188 -8.53 -3.69 -5.42
N GLU A 189 -9.09 -4.69 -6.09
CA GLU A 189 -10.54 -4.89 -6.19
C GLU A 189 -11.12 -5.81 -5.11
N ARG A 190 -10.37 -6.80 -4.63
CA ARG A 190 -10.90 -7.84 -3.72
C ARG A 190 -10.33 -7.75 -2.33
N THR A 191 -9.01 -7.69 -2.19
CA THR A 191 -8.38 -7.69 -0.86
C THR A 191 -8.69 -6.41 -0.10
N LEU A 192 -8.55 -5.23 -0.73
CA LEU A 192 -8.90 -3.96 -0.07
C LEU A 192 -10.39 -3.90 0.28
N ALA A 193 -11.26 -4.40 -0.59
CA ALA A 193 -12.69 -4.43 -0.33
C ALA A 193 -13.05 -5.32 0.88
N TYR A 194 -12.44 -6.51 0.96
CA TYR A 194 -12.71 -7.44 2.06
C TYR A 194 -12.11 -6.97 3.40
N GLU A 195 -10.88 -6.45 3.38
CA GLU A 195 -10.12 -6.20 4.60
C GLU A 195 -10.26 -4.78 5.16
N LEU A 196 -10.54 -3.80 4.29
CA LEU A 196 -10.63 -2.38 4.62
C LEU A 196 -11.98 -1.76 4.24
N GLU A 197 -12.95 -2.59 3.80
CA GLU A 197 -14.25 -2.11 3.31
C GLU A 197 -14.10 -1.09 2.16
N ALA A 198 -13.01 -1.22 1.40
CA ALA A 198 -12.66 -0.27 0.37
C ALA A 198 -13.54 -0.43 -0.89
N GLN A 199 -13.81 0.67 -1.56
CA GLN A 199 -14.37 0.70 -2.89
C GLN A 199 -13.31 1.20 -3.87
N THR A 200 -12.87 0.31 -4.76
CA THR A 200 -11.85 0.62 -5.77
C THR A 200 -12.49 0.69 -7.15
N VAL A 201 -12.15 1.74 -7.91
CA VAL A 201 -12.57 1.93 -9.30
C VAL A 201 -11.31 2.12 -10.16
N LEU A 202 -11.18 1.32 -11.22
CA LEU A 202 -10.13 1.44 -12.23
C LEU A 202 -10.76 1.92 -13.54
N ALA A 203 -10.36 3.09 -14.01
CA ALA A 203 -10.77 3.67 -15.28
C ALA A 203 -9.56 3.79 -16.21
N TYR A 204 -9.58 2.98 -17.28
CA TYR A 204 -8.57 3.01 -18.34
C TYR A 204 -8.96 4.11 -19.34
N GLU A 205 -8.34 5.27 -19.21
CA GLU A 205 -8.57 6.43 -20.07
C GLU A 205 -7.60 6.37 -21.29
N PRO A 206 -7.94 6.99 -22.44
CA PRO A 206 -7.06 6.98 -23.62
C PRO A 206 -5.64 7.52 -23.37
N ASN A 207 -5.46 8.34 -22.33
CA ASN A 207 -4.21 8.99 -21.96
C ASN A 207 -3.65 8.51 -20.61
N GLY A 208 -4.17 7.43 -20.03
CA GLY A 208 -3.60 6.83 -18.83
C GLY A 208 -4.57 6.00 -18.01
N LEU A 209 -4.16 5.64 -16.81
CA LEU A 209 -5.00 4.98 -15.81
C LEU A 209 -5.45 5.98 -14.75
N ARG A 210 -6.72 5.89 -14.34
CA ARG A 210 -7.21 6.48 -13.10
C ARG A 210 -7.66 5.37 -12.17
N CYS A 211 -7.03 5.27 -11.00
CA CYS A 211 -7.47 4.43 -9.90
C CYS A 211 -8.02 5.32 -8.78
N THR A 212 -9.23 5.03 -8.31
CA THR A 212 -9.81 5.68 -7.13
C THR A 212 -10.07 4.63 -6.06
N ILE A 213 -9.48 4.79 -4.89
CA ILE A 213 -9.66 3.91 -3.72
C ILE A 213 -10.36 4.72 -2.63
N ARG A 214 -11.55 4.28 -2.22
CA ARG A 214 -12.33 4.89 -1.13
C ARG A 214 -12.34 3.97 0.07
N ILE A 215 -11.95 4.46 1.24
CA ILE A 215 -11.80 3.67 2.46
C ILE A 215 -12.51 4.41 3.61
N PRO A 216 -13.43 3.78 4.35
CA PRO A 216 -13.92 4.32 5.61
C PRO A 216 -12.75 4.47 6.58
N LEU A 217 -12.40 5.69 6.97
CA LEU A 217 -11.27 5.99 7.84
C LEU A 217 -11.67 5.82 9.31
N SER A 218 -12.00 4.57 9.66
CA SER A 218 -12.24 4.16 11.04
C SER A 218 -10.98 4.34 11.90
N ALA A 219 -11.16 4.41 13.22
CA ALA A 219 -10.04 4.42 14.16
C ALA A 219 -9.16 3.16 14.02
N ARG A 220 -9.67 2.06 13.46
CA ARG A 220 -8.88 0.84 13.21
C ARG A 220 -7.98 0.95 11.97
N ILE A 221 -8.34 1.80 11.01
CA ILE A 221 -7.64 1.98 9.74
C ILE A 221 -6.58 3.08 9.86
N GLY A 222 -6.93 4.22 10.46
CA GLY A 222 -6.00 5.34 10.59
C GLY A 222 -6.68 6.59 11.11
N HIS A 223 -5.97 7.70 11.05
CA HIS A 223 -6.49 9.00 11.42
C HIS A 223 -5.79 10.14 10.69
N VAL A 224 -6.50 11.25 10.53
CA VAL A 224 -5.91 12.52 10.10
C VAL A 224 -5.14 13.11 11.28
N VAL A 225 -3.92 13.54 11.02
CA VAL A 225 -3.14 14.31 11.98
C VAL A 225 -3.38 15.78 11.68
N ALA A 226 -3.97 16.49 12.64
CA ALA A 226 -4.08 17.94 12.55
C ALA A 226 -2.69 18.53 12.35
N GLU A 227 -2.53 19.42 11.38
CA GLU A 227 -1.33 20.25 11.31
C GLU A 227 -1.22 21.01 12.65
N ALA A 228 -0.05 20.96 13.27
CA ALA A 228 0.24 21.88 14.35
C ALA A 228 0.08 23.30 13.78
N PRO A 229 -0.56 24.24 14.48
CA PRO A 229 -0.62 25.62 14.02
C PRO A 229 0.81 26.08 13.75
N SER A 230 1.01 26.71 12.60
CA SER A 230 2.31 27.25 12.22
C SER A 230 2.81 28.13 13.37
N PRO A 231 4.09 28.04 13.78
CA PRO A 231 4.63 28.94 14.80
C PRO A 231 4.58 30.42 14.39
N LEU A 232 4.22 30.73 13.14
CA LEU A 232 3.97 32.08 12.63
C LEU A 232 2.54 32.59 12.90
N ASP A 233 1.59 31.73 13.26
CA ASP A 233 0.22 32.11 13.63
C ASP A 233 0.06 32.37 15.14
N ALA A 234 1.09 32.08 15.93
CA ALA A 234 1.18 32.53 17.31
C ALA A 234 1.53 34.02 17.31
N SER A 235 0.50 34.87 17.34
CA SER A 235 0.66 36.29 17.67
C SER A 235 1.59 36.40 18.88
N SER A 236 2.71 37.10 18.67
CA SER A 236 3.74 37.28 19.68
C SER A 236 3.12 37.94 20.92
N PRO A 237 3.26 37.37 22.13
CA PRO A 237 2.76 38.00 23.35
C PRO A 237 3.53 39.29 23.73
N LEU A 238 4.40 39.80 22.85
CA LEU A 238 5.11 41.07 23.00
C LEU A 238 4.35 42.28 22.44
N ASP A 239 3.32 42.09 21.61
CA ASP A 239 2.50 43.22 21.11
C ASP A 239 1.45 43.70 22.15
N GLU A 240 1.13 42.89 23.16
CA GLU A 240 0.19 43.27 24.24
C GLU A 240 0.84 44.09 25.38
N LEU A 241 2.16 44.31 25.35
CA LEU A 241 2.88 45.10 26.36
C LEU A 241 3.23 46.52 25.90
N LEU A 242 2.83 46.93 24.70
CA LEU A 242 3.08 48.29 24.17
C LEU A 242 1.81 49.13 23.98
N GLU A 243 0.61 48.58 24.19
CA GLU A 243 -0.64 49.35 24.14
C GLU A 243 -1.34 49.41 25.49
N GLY A 244 -0.94 50.40 26.29
CA GLY A 244 -1.86 51.10 27.19
C GLY A 244 -1.25 51.63 28.48
N PRO A 245 -1.82 52.70 29.07
CA PRO A 245 -2.37 53.93 28.46
C PRO A 245 -1.37 55.11 28.51
#